data_AF-A0A0F3GWN5-F1
#
_entry.id   AF-A0A0F3GWN5-F1
#
_cell.length_a   1.000
_cell.length_b   1.000
_cell.length_c   1.000
_cell.angle_alpha   90.00
_cell.angle_beta   90.00
_cell.angle_gamma   90.00
#
_symmetry.space_group_name_H-M   'P 1'
#
loop_
_entity.id
_entity.type
_entity.pdbx_description
1 polymer ?
#
loop_
_entity_poly.entity_id
_entity_poly.type
_entity_poly.pdbx_seq_one_letter_code
_entity_poly.pdbx_strand_id
1 'polypeptide(L)'
;MYMQQQTSEICLVDELRDTDATSVCRIMALLLSRPDAEWIEALNSGGIYEMLSVYFPEGGVDLAVFRDADYNLQEMLELYNRCFEDNMGSPLYLVESVYKRWSDDPECPTWITGASGYLMGEPALHMLELYRHFGLECGSEFNGRPDHLVLELDFLAFLYENYTEEAALQFIGEHLNWMDELLRSGREVGLSVFYYSVIGLVKAFLDRKMLQYKTLQMELR
;
A
#
# COMPACT_ATOMS: atom_id res chain seq x y z
N MET A 1 -9.09 7.70 9.16
CA MET A 1 -10.31 7.59 8.33
C MET A 1 -10.48 8.89 7.54
N TYR A 2 -9.97 9.01 6.31
CA TYR A 2 -9.77 10.30 5.62
C TYR A 2 -10.56 10.53 4.31
N MET A 3 -11.54 9.69 3.96
CA MET A 3 -12.37 9.91 2.76
C MET A 3 -13.85 9.92 3.14
N GLN A 4 -14.57 10.99 2.82
CA GLN A 4 -16.03 11.09 2.91
C GLN A 4 -16.62 11.25 1.51
N GLN A 5 -17.58 10.41 1.15
CA GLN A 5 -18.36 10.53 -0.08
C GLN A 5 -19.84 10.86 0.21
N GLN A 6 -20.44 11.61 -0.71
CA GLN A 6 -21.87 11.90 -0.79
C GLN A 6 -22.55 10.84 -1.69
N THR A 7 -23.70 10.31 -1.26
CA THR A 7 -24.39 9.14 -1.84
C THR A 7 -25.42 9.47 -2.92
N SER A 8 -25.53 8.63 -3.97
CA SER A 8 -26.81 8.07 -4.48
C SER A 8 -26.65 7.10 -5.67
N GLU A 9 -27.12 5.86 -5.47
CA GLU A 9 -27.68 4.81 -6.37
C GLU A 9 -27.02 4.43 -7.71
N ILE A 10 -26.68 3.12 -7.87
CA ILE A 10 -27.17 2.22 -8.94
C ILE A 10 -26.85 0.74 -8.61
N CYS A 11 -27.85 -0.10 -8.93
CA CYS A 11 -28.05 -1.55 -8.76
C CYS A 11 -26.96 -2.52 -9.30
N LEU A 12 -26.96 -3.73 -8.68
CA LEU A 12 -26.52 -5.04 -9.21
C LEU A 12 -24.99 -5.33 -9.28
N VAL A 13 -24.27 -5.18 -8.16
CA VAL A 13 -22.89 -5.69 -7.99
C VAL A 13 -22.75 -6.53 -6.69
N ASP A 14 -23.85 -7.04 -6.13
CA ASP A 14 -23.92 -7.58 -4.76
C ASP A 14 -23.52 -9.07 -4.60
N GLU A 15 -22.75 -9.67 -5.51
CA GLU A 15 -22.21 -11.02 -5.30
C GLU A 15 -20.68 -10.99 -5.22
N LEU A 16 -20.18 -11.14 -3.98
CA LEU A 16 -18.79 -11.26 -3.52
C LEU A 16 -18.00 -9.94 -3.37
N ARG A 17 -18.40 -9.10 -2.40
CA ARG A 17 -17.44 -8.15 -1.79
C ARG A 17 -16.45 -8.96 -0.96
N ASP A 18 -15.16 -8.91 -1.33
CA ASP A 18 -14.08 -9.46 -0.50
C ASP A 18 -13.82 -8.50 0.67
N THR A 19 -14.69 -8.60 1.68
CA THR A 19 -14.61 -7.81 2.91
C THR A 19 -13.29 -8.04 3.65
N ASP A 20 -12.65 -9.18 3.42
CA ASP A 20 -11.39 -9.55 4.04
C ASP A 20 -10.24 -8.81 3.34
N ALA A 21 -10.19 -8.77 2.00
CA ALA A 21 -9.18 -8.01 1.26
C ALA A 21 -9.26 -6.50 1.52
N THR A 22 -10.48 -5.95 1.58
CA THR A 22 -10.70 -4.54 1.92
C THR A 22 -10.12 -4.21 3.29
N SER A 23 -10.42 -5.04 4.30
CA SER A 23 -9.95 -4.84 5.67
C SER A 23 -8.43 -4.98 5.78
N VAL A 24 -7.84 -5.96 5.09
CA VAL A 24 -6.39 -6.16 5.05
C VAL A 24 -5.67 -4.96 4.42
N CYS A 25 -6.19 -4.42 3.31
CA CYS A 25 -5.62 -3.21 2.69
C CYS A 25 -5.64 -2.02 3.66
N ARG A 26 -6.76 -1.78 4.34
CA ARG A 26 -6.88 -0.70 5.33
C ARG A 26 -5.96 -0.88 6.54
N ILE A 27 -5.78 -2.11 7.03
CA ILE A 27 -4.82 -2.40 8.09
C ILE A 27 -3.39 -2.11 7.63
N MET A 28 -3.01 -2.54 6.43
CA MET A 28 -1.66 -2.27 5.91
C MET A 28 -1.41 -0.77 5.70
N ALA A 29 -2.40 -0.03 5.20
CA ALA A 29 -2.35 1.42 5.07
C ALA A 29 -2.20 2.11 6.46
N LEU A 30 -2.97 1.66 7.45
CA LEU A 30 -2.85 2.12 8.85
C LEU A 30 -1.44 1.86 9.38
N LEU A 31 -0.91 0.64 9.23
CA LEU A 31 0.41 0.24 9.73
C LEU A 31 1.58 1.00 9.08
N LEU A 32 1.41 1.51 7.85
CA LEU A 32 2.38 2.33 7.12
C LEU A 32 2.17 3.83 7.29
N SER A 33 1.06 4.24 7.91
CA SER A 33 0.79 5.64 8.25
C SER A 33 1.61 6.07 9.46
N ARG A 34 1.74 7.38 9.64
CA ARG A 34 2.40 7.95 10.83
C ARG A 34 1.63 7.51 12.09
N PRO A 35 2.28 6.88 13.08
CA PRO A 35 1.61 6.38 14.28
C PRO A 35 0.87 7.47 15.06
N ASP A 36 -0.31 7.13 15.57
CA ASP A 36 -1.10 7.94 16.51
C ASP A 36 -1.69 7.08 17.63
N ALA A 37 -2.54 7.66 18.48
CA ALA A 37 -3.13 6.95 19.61
C ALA A 37 -4.07 5.82 19.17
N GLU A 38 -4.86 6.02 18.11
CA GLU A 38 -5.79 5.01 17.59
C GLU A 38 -5.02 3.81 17.00
N TRP A 39 -3.92 4.11 16.30
CA TRP A 39 -3.00 3.12 15.75
C TRP A 39 -2.40 2.22 16.84
N ILE A 40 -1.92 2.82 17.95
CA ILE A 40 -1.35 2.09 19.08
C ILE A 40 -2.41 1.24 19.79
N GLU A 41 -3.60 1.80 20.00
CA GLU A 41 -4.72 1.06 20.59
C GLU A 41 -5.09 -0.16 19.74
N ALA A 42 -5.17 0.01 18.42
CA ALA A 42 -5.48 -1.07 17.49
C ALA A 42 -4.43 -2.19 17.53
N LEU A 43 -3.13 -1.84 17.56
CA LEU A 43 -2.05 -2.82 17.70
C LEU A 43 -2.11 -3.57 19.03
N ASN A 44 -2.17 -2.82 20.15
CA ASN A 44 -2.14 -3.41 21.49
C ASN A 44 -3.41 -4.18 21.86
N SER A 45 -4.52 -3.94 21.15
CA SER A 45 -5.75 -4.72 21.32
C SER A 45 -5.59 -6.19 20.91
N GLY A 46 -4.57 -6.51 20.10
CA GLY A 46 -4.38 -7.83 19.48
C GLY A 46 -5.28 -8.08 18.26
N GLY A 47 -6.27 -7.22 17.98
CA GLY A 47 -7.22 -7.40 16.88
C GLY A 47 -6.55 -7.40 15.50
N ILE A 48 -5.47 -6.62 15.33
CA ILE A 48 -4.66 -6.65 14.09
C ILE A 48 -4.02 -8.03 13.90
N TYR A 49 -3.38 -8.58 14.93
CA TYR A 49 -2.78 -9.91 14.84
C TYR A 49 -3.83 -10.99 14.57
N GLU A 50 -4.96 -10.95 15.27
CA GLU A 50 -6.06 -11.90 15.07
C GLU A 50 -6.55 -11.88 13.62
N MET A 51 -6.86 -10.70 13.08
CA MET A 51 -7.34 -10.57 11.70
C MET A 51 -6.30 -11.03 10.68
N LEU A 52 -5.04 -10.61 10.83
CA LEU A 52 -3.96 -11.01 9.92
C LEU A 52 -3.70 -12.52 10.00
N SER A 53 -3.82 -13.15 11.18
CA SER A 53 -3.61 -14.58 11.35
C SER A 53 -4.67 -15.44 10.66
N VAL A 54 -5.90 -14.93 10.55
CA VAL A 54 -6.98 -15.56 9.79
C VAL A 54 -6.71 -15.45 8.29
N TYR A 55 -6.27 -14.27 7.84
CA TYR A 55 -6.01 -14.04 6.41
C TYR A 55 -4.76 -14.76 5.90
N PHE A 56 -3.70 -14.78 6.72
CA PHE A 56 -2.40 -15.40 6.43
C PHE A 56 -2.18 -16.62 7.35
N PRO A 57 -2.75 -17.79 7.00
CA PRO A 57 -2.52 -19.01 7.78
C PRO A 57 -1.04 -19.41 7.75
N GLU A 58 -0.64 -20.23 8.74
CA GLU A 58 0.75 -20.61 9.02
C GLU A 58 1.59 -20.91 7.76
N GLY A 59 2.76 -20.27 7.67
CA GLY A 59 3.75 -20.49 6.60
C GLY A 59 3.80 -19.43 5.49
N GLY A 60 2.92 -18.42 5.51
CA GLY A 60 2.91 -17.34 4.51
C GLY A 60 3.76 -16.11 4.86
N VAL A 61 3.56 -15.53 6.05
CA VAL A 61 4.21 -14.31 6.54
C VAL A 61 4.51 -14.45 8.03
N ASP A 62 5.67 -13.96 8.48
CA ASP A 62 5.97 -13.89 9.91
C ASP A 62 5.21 -12.73 10.56
N LEU A 63 4.14 -13.07 11.29
CA LEU A 63 3.30 -12.13 12.02
C LEU A 63 3.76 -11.95 13.48
N ALA A 64 4.91 -12.49 13.89
CA ALA A 64 5.36 -12.46 15.28
C ALA A 64 5.43 -11.04 15.83
N VAL A 65 5.86 -10.06 15.01
CA VAL A 65 5.91 -8.66 15.42
C VAL A 65 4.54 -8.17 15.90
N PHE A 66 3.45 -8.50 15.21
CA PHE A 66 2.12 -7.99 15.57
C PHE A 66 1.52 -8.65 16.80
N ARG A 67 2.13 -9.73 17.32
CA ARG A 67 1.64 -10.44 18.51
C ARG A 67 1.93 -9.66 19.80
N ASP A 68 2.96 -8.82 19.78
CA ASP A 68 3.36 -8.05 20.95
C ASP A 68 2.25 -7.03 21.29
N ALA A 69 1.94 -6.86 22.57
CA ALA A 69 0.83 -6.04 23.07
C ALA A 69 1.31 -4.89 23.98
N ASP A 70 2.54 -4.43 23.77
CA ASP A 70 3.21 -3.40 24.57
C ASP A 70 3.81 -2.26 23.74
N TYR A 71 3.26 -2.02 22.54
CA TYR A 71 3.68 -0.92 21.67
C TYR A 71 3.48 0.44 22.33
N ASN A 72 4.52 1.27 22.30
CA ASN A 72 4.51 2.62 22.83
C ASN A 72 4.47 3.66 21.69
N LEU A 73 3.57 4.65 21.80
CA LEU A 73 3.43 5.69 20.77
C LEU A 73 4.72 6.44 20.48
N GLN A 74 5.46 6.83 21.52
CA GLN A 74 6.68 7.60 21.36
C GLN A 74 7.75 6.77 20.65
N GLU A 75 7.95 5.52 21.07
CA GLU A 75 8.94 4.62 20.46
C GLU A 75 8.60 4.35 18.99
N MET A 76 7.32 4.15 18.67
CA MET A 76 6.89 3.91 17.30
C MET A 76 6.95 5.16 16.43
N LEU A 77 6.73 6.35 16.97
CA LEU A 77 6.97 7.62 16.26
C LEU A 77 8.46 7.81 15.97
N GLU A 78 9.33 7.56 16.95
CA GLU A 78 10.79 7.62 16.76
C GLU A 78 11.24 6.62 15.70
N LEU A 79 10.67 5.40 15.72
CA LEU A 79 10.91 4.38 14.72
C LEU A 79 10.45 4.80 13.32
N TYR A 80 9.23 5.34 13.20
CA TYR A 80 8.65 5.83 11.96
C TYR A 80 9.52 6.92 11.34
N ASN A 81 9.85 7.95 12.14
CA ASN A 81 10.63 9.09 11.67
C ASN A 81 12.00 8.63 11.17
N ARG A 82 12.68 7.75 11.92
CA ARG A 82 13.96 7.18 11.51
C ARG A 82 13.89 6.39 10.20
N CYS A 83 12.77 5.71 9.94
CA CYS A 83 12.62 4.88 8.74
C CYS A 83 12.22 5.69 7.49
N PHE A 84 11.36 6.70 7.66
CA PHE A 84 10.66 7.33 6.53
C PHE A 84 10.79 8.86 6.44
N GLU A 85 11.17 9.55 7.52
CA GLU A 85 11.24 11.04 7.53
C GLU A 85 12.66 11.59 7.74
N ASP A 86 13.57 10.84 8.35
CA ASP A 86 14.90 11.34 8.71
C ASP A 86 15.82 11.47 7.48
N ASN A 87 16.01 12.72 7.05
CA ASN A 87 16.87 13.09 5.92
C ASN A 87 18.36 12.88 6.17
N MET A 88 18.78 12.54 7.40
CA MET A 88 20.20 12.30 7.73
C MET A 88 20.66 10.87 7.42
N GLY A 89 19.74 9.92 7.20
CA GLY A 89 20.04 8.50 7.03
C GLY A 89 19.27 7.86 5.88
N SER A 90 19.46 8.35 4.65
CA SER A 90 18.89 7.79 3.40
C SER A 90 17.49 7.17 3.60
N PRO A 91 16.45 8.00 3.85
CA PRO A 91 15.14 7.49 4.24
C PRO A 91 14.57 6.56 3.17
N LEU A 92 13.80 5.56 3.60
CA LEU A 92 13.07 4.70 2.66
C LEU A 92 11.84 5.46 2.18
N TYR A 93 11.72 5.68 0.87
CA TYR A 93 10.55 6.35 0.32
C TYR A 93 9.44 5.33 0.10
N LEU A 94 8.23 5.59 0.59
CA LEU A 94 7.07 4.75 0.32
C LEU A 94 6.29 5.27 -0.89
N VAL A 95 6.99 5.59 -1.99
CA VAL A 95 6.40 6.25 -3.17
C VAL A 95 6.80 5.52 -4.44
N GLU A 96 5.82 5.10 -5.23
CA GLU A 96 6.00 4.29 -6.44
C GLU A 96 6.99 4.92 -7.44
N SER A 97 6.86 6.21 -7.73
CA SER A 97 7.71 6.93 -8.69
C SER A 97 9.21 6.86 -8.35
N VAL A 98 9.55 6.65 -7.07
CA VAL A 98 10.96 6.50 -6.65
C VAL A 98 11.57 5.20 -7.18
N TYR A 99 10.77 4.15 -7.33
CA TYR A 99 11.24 2.81 -7.71
C TYR A 99 11.05 2.52 -9.19
N LYS A 100 10.05 3.15 -9.82
CA LYS A 100 9.80 3.01 -11.25
C LYS A 100 10.62 3.99 -12.08
N ARG A 101 10.65 3.73 -13.38
CA ARG A 101 11.15 4.71 -14.36
C ARG A 101 10.25 5.93 -14.31
N TRP A 102 10.88 7.10 -14.34
CA TRP A 102 10.16 8.36 -14.24
C TRP A 102 9.24 8.63 -15.44
N SER A 103 9.68 8.24 -16.64
CA SER A 103 8.87 8.21 -17.86
C SER A 103 9.41 7.15 -18.82
N ASP A 104 8.50 6.45 -19.51
CA ASP A 104 8.82 5.54 -20.62
C ASP A 104 8.69 6.22 -22.00
N ASP A 105 8.29 7.49 -22.07
CA ASP A 105 8.19 8.25 -23.33
C ASP A 105 9.60 8.60 -23.89
N PRO A 106 10.00 8.01 -25.03
CA PRO A 106 11.30 8.28 -25.65
C PRO A 106 11.45 9.72 -26.16
N GLU A 107 10.34 10.45 -26.35
CA GLU A 107 10.34 11.85 -26.80
C GLU A 107 10.40 12.84 -25.61
N CYS A 108 10.37 12.35 -24.36
CA CYS A 108 10.44 13.21 -23.18
C CYS A 108 11.80 13.92 -23.10
N PRO A 109 11.85 15.26 -23.16
CA PRO A 109 13.10 16.00 -23.30
C PRO A 109 13.76 16.25 -21.96
N THR A 110 14.41 15.26 -21.35
CA THR A 110 15.30 15.46 -20.19
C THR A 110 16.40 14.39 -20.08
N TRP A 111 17.43 14.69 -19.28
CA TRP A 111 18.46 13.77 -18.79
C TRP A 111 17.93 12.74 -17.76
N ILE A 112 16.61 12.70 -17.53
CA ILE A 112 15.92 11.90 -16.50
C ILE A 112 15.07 10.78 -17.14
N THR A 113 14.86 10.77 -18.47
CA THR A 113 14.12 9.71 -19.16
C THR A 113 14.76 8.33 -18.87
N GLY A 114 13.99 7.41 -18.29
CA GLY A 114 14.48 6.10 -17.83
C GLY A 114 15.24 6.06 -16.49
N ALA A 115 15.42 7.19 -15.80
CA ALA A 115 15.99 7.23 -14.45
C ALA A 115 14.92 6.90 -13.39
N SER A 116 15.34 6.26 -12.29
CA SER A 116 14.55 6.08 -11.07
C SER A 116 15.07 6.97 -9.95
N GLY A 117 14.34 7.07 -8.83
CA GLY A 117 14.72 7.89 -7.68
C GLY A 117 14.05 9.26 -7.60
N TYR A 118 13.06 9.55 -8.44
CA TYR A 118 12.40 10.85 -8.51
C TYR A 118 10.92 10.76 -8.15
N LEU A 119 10.38 11.80 -7.52
CA LEU A 119 8.95 11.91 -7.26
C LEU A 119 8.21 12.41 -8.51
N MET A 120 6.88 12.25 -8.53
CA MET A 120 6.01 12.79 -9.56
C MET A 120 6.35 12.29 -10.98
N GLY A 121 6.59 10.99 -11.14
CA GLY A 121 6.71 10.35 -12.45
C GLY A 121 5.34 10.05 -13.08
N GLU A 122 5.34 9.31 -14.19
CA GLU A 122 4.11 8.82 -14.84
C GLU A 122 3.12 8.13 -13.88
N PRO A 123 3.55 7.28 -12.92
CA PRO A 123 2.60 6.64 -12.01
C PRO A 123 1.89 7.63 -11.10
N ALA A 124 2.59 8.65 -10.60
CA ALA A 124 1.99 9.74 -9.82
C ALA A 124 0.94 10.53 -10.62
N LEU A 125 1.22 10.81 -11.90
CA LEU A 125 0.26 11.49 -12.78
C LEU A 125 -0.97 10.61 -13.04
N HIS A 126 -0.78 9.30 -13.19
CA HIS A 126 -1.89 8.36 -13.34
C HIS A 126 -2.75 8.29 -12.08
N MET A 127 -2.15 8.23 -10.88
CA MET A 127 -2.90 8.26 -9.62
C MET A 127 -3.75 9.54 -9.48
N LEU A 128 -3.22 10.70 -9.85
CA LEU A 128 -3.99 11.94 -9.85
C LEU A 128 -5.20 11.89 -10.79
N GLU A 129 -5.04 11.30 -11.98
CA GLU A 129 -6.15 11.12 -12.91
C GLU A 129 -7.19 10.14 -12.36
N LEU A 130 -6.77 9.04 -11.72
CA LEU A 130 -7.67 8.10 -11.05
C LEU A 130 -8.45 8.81 -9.93
N TYR A 131 -7.79 9.53 -9.04
CA TYR A 131 -8.48 10.29 -7.99
C TYR A 131 -9.50 11.27 -8.57
N ARG A 132 -9.12 12.02 -9.61
CA ARG A 132 -10.02 12.94 -10.30
C ARG A 132 -11.21 12.21 -10.95
N HIS A 133 -10.97 11.06 -11.57
CA HIS A 133 -11.99 10.24 -12.23
C HIS A 133 -13.04 9.73 -11.23
N PHE A 134 -12.59 9.29 -10.05
CA PHE A 134 -13.45 8.77 -8.99
C PHE A 134 -13.99 9.85 -8.04
N GLY A 135 -13.66 11.12 -8.26
CA GLY A 135 -14.08 12.23 -7.39
C GLY A 135 -13.48 12.15 -5.98
N LEU A 136 -12.29 11.57 -5.86
CA LEU A 136 -11.54 11.44 -4.61
C LEU A 136 -10.57 12.62 -4.44
N GLU A 137 -10.40 13.07 -3.21
CA GLU A 137 -9.43 14.10 -2.85
C GLU A 137 -8.21 13.48 -2.20
N CYS A 138 -7.02 13.94 -2.59
CA CYS A 138 -5.76 13.55 -1.98
C CYS A 138 -5.49 14.42 -0.75
N GLY A 139 -5.18 13.79 0.39
CA GLY A 139 -4.82 14.49 1.63
C GLY A 139 -3.60 15.41 1.44
N SER A 140 -3.64 16.58 2.05
CA SER A 140 -2.58 17.61 1.89
C SER A 140 -1.19 17.15 2.33
N GLU A 141 -1.11 16.17 3.22
CA GLU A 141 0.11 15.51 3.70
C GLU A 141 0.83 14.71 2.60
N PHE A 142 0.11 14.32 1.55
CA PHE A 142 0.63 13.61 0.38
C PHE A 142 0.85 14.52 -0.83
N ASN A 143 0.82 15.85 -0.64
CA ASN A 143 1.14 16.80 -1.70
C ASN A 143 2.50 16.47 -2.35
N GLY A 144 2.50 16.32 -3.68
CA GLY A 144 3.68 15.93 -4.45
C GLY A 144 4.06 14.45 -4.39
N ARG A 145 3.21 13.61 -3.77
CA ARG A 145 3.37 12.15 -3.62
C ARG A 145 2.02 11.43 -3.72
N PRO A 146 1.24 11.63 -4.79
CA PRO A 146 -0.10 11.03 -4.96
C PRO A 146 -0.06 9.49 -5.10
N ASP A 147 1.11 8.95 -5.42
CA ASP A 147 1.48 7.54 -5.54
C ASP A 147 2.23 7.04 -4.29
N HIS A 148 1.88 7.60 -3.13
CA HIS A 148 2.36 7.08 -1.85
C HIS A 148 1.65 5.77 -1.53
N LEU A 149 2.38 4.75 -1.09
CA LEU A 149 1.86 3.39 -0.86
C LEU A 149 0.62 3.35 0.05
N VAL A 150 0.56 4.21 1.08
CA VAL A 150 -0.64 4.36 1.93
C VAL A 150 -1.88 4.72 1.10
N LEU A 151 -1.76 5.68 0.19
CA LEU A 151 -2.87 6.09 -0.69
C LEU A 151 -3.22 5.01 -1.71
N GLU A 152 -2.22 4.32 -2.26
CA GLU A 152 -2.46 3.22 -3.20
C GLU A 152 -3.18 2.04 -2.52
N LEU A 153 -2.86 1.75 -1.25
CA LEU A 153 -3.55 0.74 -0.45
C LEU A 153 -4.98 1.16 -0.07
N ASP A 154 -5.19 2.43 0.28
CA ASP A 154 -6.53 2.98 0.50
C ASP A 154 -7.37 2.95 -0.78
N PHE A 155 -6.76 3.28 -1.93
CA PHE A 155 -7.41 3.20 -3.23
C PHE A 155 -7.71 1.75 -3.62
N LEU A 156 -6.81 0.81 -3.36
CA LEU A 156 -7.05 -0.61 -3.57
C LEU A 156 -8.20 -1.13 -2.69
N ALA A 157 -8.28 -0.70 -1.43
CA ALA A 157 -9.42 -1.00 -0.56
C ALA A 157 -10.73 -0.45 -1.15
N PHE A 158 -10.70 0.78 -1.67
CA PHE A 158 -11.84 1.38 -2.38
C PHE A 158 -12.26 0.58 -3.61
N LEU A 159 -11.30 0.07 -4.40
CA LEU A 159 -11.60 -0.79 -5.55
C LEU A 159 -12.26 -2.10 -5.12
N TYR A 160 -11.76 -2.78 -4.08
CA TYR A 160 -12.37 -4.01 -3.56
C TYR A 160 -13.80 -3.78 -2.99
N GLU A 161 -14.07 -2.59 -2.46
CA GLU A 161 -15.37 -2.27 -1.87
C GLU A 161 -16.42 -1.86 -2.91
N ASN A 162 -16.00 -1.20 -4.00
CA ASN A 162 -16.90 -0.51 -4.92
C ASN A 162 -16.84 -0.99 -6.38
N TYR A 163 -15.82 -1.77 -6.77
CA TYR A 163 -15.56 -2.22 -8.13
C TYR A 163 -15.27 -3.72 -8.20
N THR A 164 -15.05 -4.23 -9.42
CA THR A 164 -14.81 -5.67 -9.62
C THR A 164 -13.41 -6.08 -9.18
N GLU A 165 -13.23 -7.37 -8.84
CA GLU A 165 -11.93 -7.89 -8.45
C GLU A 165 -10.90 -7.75 -9.60
N GLU A 166 -11.33 -7.82 -10.86
CA GLU A 166 -10.45 -7.56 -12.02
C GLU A 166 -9.88 -6.14 -12.02
N ALA A 167 -10.68 -5.13 -11.65
CA ALA A 167 -10.20 -3.74 -11.56
C ALA A 167 -9.14 -3.60 -10.46
N ALA A 168 -9.36 -4.22 -9.30
CA ALA A 168 -8.37 -4.27 -8.22
C ALA A 168 -7.08 -4.98 -8.65
N LEU A 169 -7.18 -6.11 -9.36
CA LEU A 169 -6.03 -6.87 -9.83
C LEU A 169 -5.26 -6.16 -10.94
N GLN A 170 -5.95 -5.46 -11.84
CA GLN A 170 -5.32 -4.59 -12.83
C GLN A 170 -4.53 -3.50 -12.11
N PHE A 171 -5.14 -2.83 -11.13
CA PHE A 171 -4.46 -1.82 -10.32
C PHE A 171 -3.22 -2.39 -9.61
N ILE A 172 -3.30 -3.57 -9.01
CA ILE A 172 -2.13 -4.24 -8.39
C ILE A 172 -1.01 -4.44 -9.41
N GLY A 173 -1.34 -4.95 -10.61
CA GLY A 173 -0.37 -5.20 -11.66
C GLY A 173 0.28 -3.92 -12.22
N GLU A 174 -0.46 -2.82 -12.23
CA GLU A 174 -0.02 -1.54 -12.77
C GLU A 174 0.72 -0.68 -11.75
N HIS A 175 0.22 -0.57 -10.51
CA HIS A 175 0.68 0.38 -9.50
C HIS A 175 1.47 -0.24 -8.35
N LEU A 176 1.34 -1.54 -8.07
CA LEU A 176 1.96 -2.17 -6.89
C LEU A 176 3.01 -3.23 -7.25
N ASN A 177 3.49 -3.23 -8.49
CA ASN A 177 4.50 -4.19 -8.99
C ASN A 177 5.96 -3.81 -8.65
N TRP A 178 6.20 -2.82 -7.79
CA TRP A 178 7.51 -2.30 -7.38
C TRP A 178 7.93 -2.73 -5.96
N MET A 179 7.13 -3.58 -5.32
CA MET A 179 7.32 -3.96 -3.93
C MET A 179 8.58 -4.79 -3.68
N ASP A 180 9.09 -5.50 -4.69
CA ASP A 180 10.37 -6.23 -4.60
C ASP A 180 11.55 -5.25 -4.47
N GLU A 181 11.53 -4.15 -5.22
CA GLU A 181 12.51 -3.07 -5.12
C GLU A 181 12.43 -2.37 -3.76
N LEU A 182 11.21 -2.10 -3.25
CA LEU A 182 11.02 -1.51 -1.93
C LEU A 182 11.61 -2.38 -0.83
N LEU A 183 11.33 -3.69 -0.83
CA LEU A 183 11.88 -4.63 0.14
C LEU A 183 13.41 -4.72 0.05
N ARG A 184 13.96 -4.71 -1.17
CA ARG A 184 15.41 -4.70 -1.39
C ARG A 184 16.03 -3.43 -0.79
N SER A 185 15.50 -2.25 -1.09
CA SER A 185 15.99 -0.99 -0.53
C SER A 185 15.83 -0.94 0.99
N GLY A 186 14.70 -1.43 1.54
CA GLY A 186 14.48 -1.53 2.98
C GLY A 186 15.55 -2.39 3.67
N ARG A 187 15.97 -3.50 3.06
CA ARG A 187 17.08 -4.31 3.55
C ARG A 187 18.41 -3.57 3.51
N GLU A 188 18.70 -2.87 2.41
CA GLU A 188 19.95 -2.12 2.20
C GLU A 188 20.14 -0.99 3.23
N VAL A 189 19.05 -0.29 3.58
CA VAL A 189 19.09 0.80 4.58
C VAL A 189 18.95 0.31 6.03
N GLY A 190 18.78 -1.01 6.24
CA GLY A 190 18.63 -1.58 7.58
C GLY A 190 17.31 -1.21 8.26
N LEU A 191 16.21 -1.27 7.50
CA LEU A 191 14.86 -1.00 7.99
C LEU A 191 14.55 -1.83 9.24
N SER A 192 13.81 -1.24 10.18
CA SER A 192 13.40 -1.94 11.39
C SER A 192 12.60 -3.21 11.08
N VAL A 193 12.73 -4.22 11.96
CA VAL A 193 12.02 -5.51 11.81
C VAL A 193 10.52 -5.29 11.68
N PHE A 194 9.94 -4.39 12.48
CA PHE A 194 8.51 -4.07 12.41
C PHE A 194 8.09 -3.61 11.01
N TYR A 195 8.68 -2.53 10.49
CA TYR A 195 8.28 -1.98 9.18
C TYR A 195 8.69 -2.89 8.01
N TYR A 196 9.79 -3.64 8.13
CA TYR A 196 10.15 -4.64 7.12
C TYR A 196 9.09 -5.75 7.05
N SER A 197 8.56 -6.19 8.20
CA SER A 197 7.45 -7.16 8.25
C SER A 197 6.15 -6.60 7.69
N VAL A 198 5.82 -5.32 7.93
CA VAL A 198 4.64 -4.66 7.35
C VAL A 198 4.75 -4.60 5.82
N ILE A 199 5.89 -4.20 5.27
CA ILE A 199 6.10 -4.18 3.81
C ILE A 199 6.07 -5.61 3.23
N GLY A 200 6.64 -6.58 3.95
CA GLY A 200 6.59 -7.99 3.58
C GLY A 200 5.16 -8.53 3.54
N LEU A 201 4.31 -8.09 4.48
CA LEU A 201 2.88 -8.40 4.51
C LEU A 201 2.16 -7.87 3.26
N VAL A 202 2.43 -6.62 2.89
CA VAL A 202 1.89 -6.03 1.64
C VAL A 202 2.31 -6.89 0.45
N LYS A 203 3.59 -7.23 0.32
CA LYS A 203 4.05 -8.05 -0.79
C LYS A 203 3.37 -9.42 -0.84
N ALA A 204 3.27 -10.10 0.29
CA ALA A 204 2.64 -11.41 0.37
C ALA A 204 1.14 -11.36 0.01
N PHE A 205 0.43 -10.30 0.43
CA PHE A 205 -0.95 -10.06 0.03
C PHE A 205 -1.08 -9.97 -1.50
N LEU A 206 -0.26 -9.10 -2.12
CA LEU A 206 -0.32 -8.83 -3.55
C LEU A 206 0.08 -10.06 -4.38
N ASP A 207 1.12 -10.78 -3.98
CA ASP A 207 1.56 -12.01 -4.64
C ASP A 207 0.46 -13.07 -4.62
N ARG A 208 -0.24 -13.22 -3.49
CA ARG A 208 -1.36 -14.16 -3.38
C ARG A 208 -2.50 -13.79 -4.31
N LYS A 209 -2.88 -12.50 -4.37
CA LYS A 209 -3.94 -12.01 -5.25
C LYS A 209 -3.58 -12.19 -6.73
N MET A 210 -2.35 -11.86 -7.11
CA MET A 210 -1.87 -12.04 -8.49
C MET A 210 -1.72 -13.51 -8.87
N LEU A 211 -1.38 -14.40 -7.93
CA LEU A 211 -1.34 -15.85 -8.19
C LEU A 211 -2.74 -16.41 -8.42
N GLN A 212 -3.71 -16.06 -7.57
CA GLN A 212 -5.11 -16.48 -7.73
C GLN A 212 -5.67 -16.05 -9.09
N TYR A 213 -5.41 -14.80 -9.49
CA TYR A 213 -5.82 -14.29 -10.79
C TYR A 213 -5.22 -15.08 -11.96
N LYS A 214 -3.90 -15.36 -11.92
CA LYS A 214 -3.24 -16.14 -12.96
C LYS A 214 -3.81 -17.56 -13.07
N THR A 215 -4.10 -18.20 -11.94
CA THR A 215 -4.71 -19.53 -11.92
C THR A 215 -6.10 -19.52 -12.57
N LEU A 216 -6.96 -18.57 -12.19
CA LEU A 216 -8.29 -18.42 -12.79
C LEU A 216 -8.23 -18.16 -14.30
N GLN A 217 -7.30 -17.31 -14.76
CA GLN A 217 -7.10 -17.03 -16.18
C GLN A 217 -6.59 -18.24 -16.98
N MET A 218 -5.87 -19.17 -16.34
CA MET A 218 -5.44 -20.42 -16.98
C MET A 218 -6.56 -21.44 -17.08
N GLU A 219 -7.46 -21.51 -16.10
CA GLU A 219 -8.61 -22.44 -16.09
C GLU A 219 -9.71 -22.05 -17.08
N LEU A 220 -9.77 -20.78 -17.48
CA LEU A 220 -10.72 -20.25 -18.46
C LEU A 220 -10.26 -20.40 -19.92
N ARG A 221 -9.06 -20.95 -20.18
CA ARG A 221 -8.48 -21.16 -21.53
C ARG A 221 -8.49 -22.63 -21.92
#